data_AF-A0A0S7ZKS8-F1
#
_entry.id   AF-A0A0S7ZKS8-F1
#
_cell.length_a   1.000
_cell.length_b   1.000
_cell.length_c   1.000
_cell.angle_alpha   90.00
_cell.angle_beta   90.00
_cell.angle_gamma   90.00
#
_symmetry.space_group_name_H-M   'P 1'
#
loop_
_entity.id
_entity.type
_entity.pdbx_description
1 polymer ?
#
loop_
_entity_poly.entity_id
_entity_poly.type
_entity_poly.pdbx_seq_one_letter_code
_entity_poly.pdbx_strand_id
1 'polypeptide(L)'
;LLEDTVIGPGGVITNPDLHGYLVPTIGDAPEIHSVAVESYEPRGPFGAKEIGEGCLLPVLGAIGNAIYDACGVRVTELPITPERILRGLKDRTA
;
A
#
# COMPACT_ATOMS: atom_id res chain seq x y z
N LEU A 1 -4.46 -1.13 1.52
CA LEU A 1 -5.35 -2.21 2.00
C LEU A 1 -6.28 -1.71 3.08
N LEU A 2 -5.75 -0.97 4.07
CA LEU A 2 -6.48 -0.60 5.29
C LEU A 2 -6.74 0.92 5.38
N GLU A 3 -5.67 1.72 5.34
CA GLU A 3 -5.74 3.16 5.57
C GLU A 3 -6.60 3.90 4.52
N ASP A 4 -7.57 4.68 5.00
CA ASP A 4 -8.43 5.55 4.20
C ASP A 4 -8.98 6.68 5.07
N THR A 5 -8.74 7.93 4.70
CA THR A 5 -9.31 9.09 5.39
C THR A 5 -10.65 9.43 4.76
N VAL A 6 -11.74 9.26 5.52
CA VAL A 6 -13.09 9.48 5.01
C VAL A 6 -13.54 10.91 5.32
N ILE A 7 -13.86 11.66 4.27
CA ILE A 7 -14.38 13.04 4.37
C ILE A 7 -15.90 13.00 4.19
N GLY A 8 -16.63 13.38 5.24
CA GLY A 8 -18.07 13.45 5.26
C GLY A 8 -18.63 14.84 4.87
N PRO A 9 -19.96 15.02 5.01
CA PRO A 9 -20.62 16.29 4.71
C PRO A 9 -20.00 17.47 5.47
N GLY A 10 -19.91 18.62 4.81
CA GLY A 10 -19.28 19.82 5.39
C GLY A 10 -17.76 19.75 5.51
N GLY A 11 -17.10 18.74 4.92
CA GLY A 11 -15.64 18.62 4.89
C GLY A 11 -15.03 18.04 6.17
N VAL A 12 -15.84 17.41 7.02
CA VAL A 12 -15.40 16.86 8.30
C VAL A 12 -14.87 15.43 8.11
N ILE A 13 -13.73 15.11 8.71
CA ILE A 13 -13.21 13.74 8.74
C ILE A 13 -14.12 12.90 9.64
N THR A 14 -14.66 11.80 9.12
CA THR A 14 -15.64 10.97 9.85
C THR A 14 -15.03 9.80 10.61
N ASN A 15 -13.75 9.50 10.38
CA ASN A 15 -13.02 8.43 11.06
C ASN A 15 -11.69 8.90 11.71
N PRO A 16 -11.65 9.98 12.51
CA PRO A 16 -10.42 10.48 13.13
C PRO A 16 -10.03 9.69 14.39
N ASP A 17 -10.13 8.37 14.32
CA ASP A 17 -9.87 7.45 15.43
C ASP A 17 -9.25 6.14 14.91
N LEU A 18 -8.68 5.35 15.82
CA LEU A 18 -7.98 4.10 15.46
C LEU A 18 -8.93 2.92 15.22
N HIS A 19 -10.25 3.11 15.37
CA HIS A 19 -11.23 2.09 15.04
C HIS A 19 -11.68 2.22 13.58
N GLY A 20 -11.86 3.45 13.08
CA GLY A 20 -12.28 3.76 11.73
C GLY A 20 -11.13 4.03 10.75
N TYR A 21 -9.96 4.50 11.23
CA TYR A 21 -8.74 4.61 10.42
C TYR A 21 -7.80 3.44 10.75
N LEU A 22 -7.90 2.38 9.95
CA LEU A 22 -7.20 1.14 10.21
C LEU A 22 -5.72 1.25 9.82
N VAL A 23 -4.85 1.15 10.82
CA VAL A 23 -3.40 1.01 10.64
C VAL A 23 -3.02 -0.47 10.77
N PRO A 24 -2.07 -1.00 9.97
CA PRO A 24 -1.62 -2.38 10.09
C PRO A 24 -1.15 -2.74 11.51
N THR A 25 -1.54 -3.92 11.97
CA THR A 25 -1.07 -4.54 13.21
C THR A 25 0.00 -5.61 12.93
N ILE A 26 0.54 -6.24 13.98
CA ILE A 26 1.47 -7.37 13.84
C ILE A 26 0.85 -8.56 13.07
N GLY A 27 -0.47 -8.70 13.08
CA GLY A 27 -1.16 -9.76 12.32
C GLY A 27 -1.28 -9.45 10.82
N ASP A 28 -1.13 -8.19 10.43
CA ASP A 28 -1.23 -7.74 9.02
C ASP A 28 0.14 -7.69 8.34
N ALA A 29 1.22 -7.58 9.13
CA ALA A 29 2.57 -7.47 8.63
C ALA A 29 3.07 -8.83 8.09
N PRO A 30 3.49 -8.92 6.82
CA PRO A 30 4.12 -10.14 6.30
C PRO A 30 5.55 -10.27 6.83
N GLU A 31 6.18 -11.42 6.59
CA GLU A 31 7.63 -11.54 6.72
C GLU A 31 8.32 -10.59 5.72
N ILE A 32 9.28 -9.78 6.22
CA ILE A 32 9.99 -8.78 5.42
C ILE A 32 11.45 -9.21 5.28
N HIS A 33 11.87 -9.47 4.04
CA HIS A 33 13.28 -9.66 3.70
C HIS A 33 13.83 -8.38 3.10
N SER A 34 14.78 -7.74 3.79
CA SER A 34 15.48 -6.54 3.33
C SER A 34 16.89 -6.88 2.84
N VAL A 35 17.31 -6.24 1.76
CA VAL A 35 18.65 -6.40 1.18
C VAL A 35 19.21 -5.02 0.89
N ALA A 36 20.43 -4.76 1.36
CA ALA A 36 21.16 -3.55 1.00
C ALA A 36 21.79 -3.73 -0.39
N VAL A 37 21.37 -2.88 -1.34
CA VAL A 37 22.00 -2.81 -2.66
C VAL A 37 23.00 -1.66 -2.64
N GLU A 38 24.28 -2.00 -2.68
CA GLU A 38 25.34 -1.01 -2.65
C GLU A 38 25.33 -0.15 -3.91
N SER A 39 25.33 1.16 -3.71
CA SER A 39 25.58 2.12 -4.78
C SER A 39 26.18 3.40 -4.20
N TYR A 40 27.01 4.08 -4.99
CA TYR A 40 27.72 5.27 -4.55
C TYR A 40 27.07 6.54 -5.10
N GLU A 41 26.86 7.56 -4.26
CA GLU A 41 26.47 8.92 -4.67
C GLU A 41 27.65 9.88 -4.44
N PRO A 42 28.30 10.39 -5.51
CA PRO A 42 29.45 11.27 -5.38
C PRO A 42 29.21 12.55 -4.58
N ARG A 43 27.95 13.00 -4.49
CA ARG A 43 27.57 14.20 -3.74
C ARG A 43 27.13 13.90 -2.30
N GLY A 44 27.00 12.62 -1.94
CA GLY A 44 26.52 12.17 -0.65
C GLY A 44 27.66 12.09 0.36
N PRO A 45 27.41 12.40 1.66
CA PRO A 45 28.42 12.21 2.69
C PRO A 45 28.82 10.73 2.71
N PHE A 46 30.13 10.48 2.58
CA PHE A 46 30.69 9.13 2.51
C PHE A 46 30.10 8.25 1.38
N GLY A 47 29.51 8.85 0.34
CA GLY A 47 28.90 8.10 -0.76
C GLY A 47 27.44 7.66 -0.55
N ALA A 48 26.82 8.05 0.57
CA ALA A 48 25.47 7.61 0.94
C ALA A 48 24.35 8.20 0.06
N LYS A 49 23.27 7.43 -0.08
CA LYS A 49 22.01 7.83 -0.75
C LYS A 49 20.84 7.76 0.22
N GLU A 50 19.76 8.43 -0.17
CA GLU A 50 18.47 8.36 0.50
C GLU A 50 17.89 6.93 0.49
N ILE A 51 17.15 6.57 1.55
CA ILE A 51 16.48 5.26 1.71
C ILE A 51 15.13 5.34 2.48
N GLY A 52 14.77 6.51 3.00
CA GLY A 52 13.59 6.66 3.86
C GLY A 52 12.27 6.51 3.10
N GLU A 53 12.08 7.31 2.05
CA GLU A 53 10.92 7.27 1.17
C GLU A 53 11.11 6.25 0.04
N GLY A 54 12.34 6.09 -0.46
CA GLY A 54 12.66 5.20 -1.57
C GLY A 54 12.22 3.75 -1.33
N CYS A 55 12.31 3.25 -0.10
CA CYS A 55 11.87 1.90 0.26
C CYS A 55 10.35 1.76 0.34
N LEU A 56 9.61 2.83 0.61
CA LEU A 56 8.16 2.81 0.75
C LEU A 56 7.45 2.89 -0.61
N LEU A 57 7.97 3.71 -1.53
CA LEU A 57 7.40 3.93 -2.87
C LEU A 57 7.01 2.65 -3.63
N PRO A 58 7.85 1.60 -3.73
CA PRO A 58 7.50 0.41 -4.51
C PRO A 58 6.47 -0.49 -3.84
N VAL A 59 6.21 -0.33 -2.52
CA VAL A 59 5.38 -1.27 -1.74
C VAL A 59 3.95 -1.33 -2.27
N LEU A 60 3.33 -0.17 -2.55
CA LEU A 60 1.95 -0.12 -3.06
C LEU A 60 1.82 -0.82 -4.42
N GLY A 61 2.77 -0.56 -5.33
CA GLY A 61 2.81 -1.18 -6.65
C GLY A 61 3.05 -2.70 -6.57
N ALA A 62 3.95 -3.13 -5.69
CA ALA A 62 4.23 -4.55 -5.47
C ALA A 62 2.99 -5.31 -4.97
N ILE A 63 2.28 -4.76 -3.96
CA ILE A 63 1.04 -5.36 -3.45
C ILE A 63 -0.05 -5.40 -4.53
N GLY A 64 -0.25 -4.30 -5.27
CA GLY A 64 -1.23 -4.26 -6.35
C GLY A 64 -0.96 -5.27 -7.48
N ASN A 65 0.31 -5.48 -7.82
CA ASN A 65 0.72 -6.50 -8.78
C ASN A 65 0.54 -7.92 -8.23
N ALA A 66 0.85 -8.16 -6.96
CA ALA A 66 0.64 -9.46 -6.32
C ALA A 66 -0.86 -9.84 -6.27
N ILE A 67 -1.75 -8.88 -6.01
CA ILE A 67 -3.20 -9.12 -6.06
C ILE A 67 -3.65 -9.49 -7.48
N TYR A 68 -3.17 -8.75 -8.49
CA TYR A 68 -3.49 -9.06 -9.88
C TYR A 68 -2.97 -10.43 -10.30
N ASP A 69 -1.74 -10.79 -9.92
CA ASP A 69 -1.15 -12.10 -10.18
C ASP A 69 -1.97 -13.23 -9.53
N ALA A 70 -2.39 -13.04 -8.28
CA ALA A 70 -3.12 -14.05 -7.51
C ALA A 70 -4.54 -14.33 -8.04
N CYS A 71 -5.26 -13.32 -8.53
CA CYS A 71 -6.69 -13.49 -8.86
C CYS A 71 -7.14 -12.89 -10.20
N GLY A 72 -6.23 -12.29 -10.96
CA GLY A 72 -6.50 -11.64 -12.26
C GLY A 72 -7.29 -10.34 -12.16
N VAL A 73 -7.53 -9.80 -10.97
CA VAL A 73 -8.28 -8.55 -10.76
C VAL A 73 -7.33 -7.38 -10.65
N ARG A 74 -7.48 -6.38 -11.52
CA ARG A 74 -6.73 -5.12 -11.46
C ARG A 74 -7.57 -4.06 -10.76
N VAL A 75 -7.20 -3.71 -9.53
CA VAL A 75 -7.79 -2.57 -8.80
C VAL A 75 -6.90 -1.35 -8.97
N THR A 76 -7.45 -0.27 -9.52
CA THR A 76 -6.72 1.00 -9.80
C THR A 76 -7.12 2.13 -8.84
N GLU A 77 -7.78 1.78 -7.74
CA GLU A 77 -8.28 2.70 -6.73
C GLU A 77 -7.81 2.22 -5.35
N LEU A 78 -7.31 3.14 -4.53
CA LEU A 78 -6.86 2.86 -3.18
C LEU A 78 -7.93 3.25 -2.14
N PRO A 79 -7.98 2.56 -0.98
CA PRO A 79 -7.27 1.31 -0.69
C PRO A 79 -7.82 0.12 -1.52
N ILE A 80 -6.98 -0.87 -1.83
CA ILE A 80 -7.46 -2.13 -2.43
C ILE A 80 -8.21 -2.94 -1.35
N THR A 81 -9.51 -2.72 -1.20
CA THR A 81 -10.33 -3.42 -0.19
C THR A 81 -10.87 -4.76 -0.68
N PRO A 82 -11.27 -5.67 0.22
CA PRO A 82 -11.93 -6.92 -0.15
C PRO A 82 -13.16 -6.73 -1.04
N GLU A 83 -13.96 -5.67 -0.83
CA GLU A 83 -15.16 -5.38 -1.64
C GLU A 83 -14.78 -5.01 -3.08
N ARG A 84 -13.72 -4.21 -3.26
CA ARG A 84 -13.21 -3.86 -4.59
C ARG A 84 -12.70 -5.11 -5.33
N ILE A 85 -12.01 -6.01 -4.63
CA ILE A 85 -11.57 -7.29 -5.19
C ILE A 85 -12.78 -8.18 -5.55
N LEU A 86 -13.74 -8.33 -4.63
CA LEU A 86 -14.94 -9.14 -4.85
C LEU A 86 -15.77 -8.64 -6.04
N ARG A 87 -15.89 -7.33 -6.20
CA ARG A 87 -16.53 -6.72 -7.38
C ARG A 87 -15.80 -7.11 -8.66
N GLY A 88 -14.48 -6.93 -8.70
CA GLY A 88 -13.68 -7.31 -9.87
C GLY A 88 -13.71 -8.81 -10.18
N LEU A 89 -13.84 -9.68 -9.17
CA LEU A 89 -14.05 -11.11 -9.39
C LEU A 89 -15.42 -11.40 -10.04
N LYS A 90 -16.48 -10.73 -9.57
CA LYS A 90 -17.83 -10.89 -10.14
C LYS A 90 -17.92 -10.41 -11.58
N ASP A 91 -17.34 -9.25 -11.88
CA ASP A 91 -17.35 -8.65 -13.22
C ASP A 91 -16.64 -9.54 -14.26
N ARG A 92 -15.72 -10.41 -13.82
CA ARG A 92 -15.02 -11.39 -14.68
C ARG A 92 -15.79 -12.68 -14.92
N THR A 93 -16.76 -12.99 -14.06
CA THR A 93 -17.58 -14.22 -14.16
C THR A 93 -18.92 -13.99 -14.86
N ALA A 94 -19.30 -12.73 -15.07
CA ALA A 94 -20.45 -12.33 -15.87
C ALA A 94 -20.11 -12.34 -17.37
#